data_AF-A0A921MSM3-F1
#
_entry.id   AF-A0A921MSM3-F1
#
_cell.length_a   1.000
_cell.length_b   1.000
_cell.length_c   1.000
_cell.angle_alpha   90.00
_cell.angle_beta   90.00
_cell.angle_gamma   90.00
#
_symmetry.space_group_name_H-M   'P 1'
#
loop_
_entity.id
_entity.type
_entity.pdbx_description
1 polymer ?
#
loop_
_entity_poly.entity_id
_entity_poly.type
_entity_poly.pdbx_seq_one_letter_code
_entity_poly.pdbx_strand_id
1 'polypeptide(L)'
;MKRIYKNLMGAAALLWALGGYAETTLCQFEETDYSAISTYDYWDKSPFNTGTLTGQIDVVDNPYSDEINGSGKVLAFQRSRYGSHLYGARIDLTTPIELSPTPQYIHVLMYKPVSGRVALVGLGKRNDWPDQPATTVQFVTPATKELDANKWVDAVFSVYGNDAAELHSIVIVPDVDSHLATETDYVAYFDEIVINDDAQQRFTFDPYPLNFDATQEKTRDDRALEKVAFSGNMGASYESDIASENTVYVDKTSADPIELKVGEAVNVAFTYTGSWMHRYVYIDKGNDGRFDVDIQNNVPTASSDLVAYSYLSGYNSTGASASNDTSSDPPAFTLSSDMTPGFYRIRCKVDWDSSVAAGNPNSDESIVANGGGIVDYLANVHRDNVALNVVARMCEVTAADGSALPAEIPFGEAFSFNIDMDNDYNITGLEIKHGYNHEGEEYVFGNRQWKVDNVTLEADGLITIPAEYIDGDVAITILFENKPTSIQEPEEVDGLRVIAGENQIELLSNEEVDYSVVHVNGACYATGRFAGREVISLPAGVYFVNGQKCIVR
;
A
#
# COMPACT_ATOMS: atom_id res chain seq x y z
N MET A 1 10.26 -25.34 7.32
CA MET A 1 10.87 -26.55 6.75
C MET A 1 10.96 -26.33 5.24
N LYS A 2 12.18 -26.24 4.69
CA LYS A 2 12.45 -25.94 3.26
C LYS A 2 11.98 -27.08 2.34
N ARG A 3 11.32 -26.76 1.23
CA ARG A 3 11.25 -27.54 -0.03
C ARG A 3 11.26 -26.49 -1.16
N ILE A 4 12.40 -26.19 -1.76
CA ILE A 4 13.02 -26.88 -2.90
C ILE A 4 12.00 -27.10 -4.03
N TYR A 5 11.95 -26.16 -4.97
CA TYR A 5 12.02 -26.48 -6.39
C TYR A 5 13.07 -25.57 -7.03
N LYS A 6 14.18 -26.20 -7.45
CA LYS A 6 15.22 -25.63 -8.29
C LYS A 6 15.09 -26.29 -9.66
N ASN A 7 15.26 -25.47 -10.69
CA ASN A 7 15.67 -25.78 -12.07
C ASN A 7 14.59 -26.18 -13.09
N LEU A 8 14.25 -25.21 -13.94
CA LEU A 8 14.37 -25.25 -15.41
C LEU A 8 14.57 -23.78 -15.85
N MET A 9 15.82 -23.35 -16.03
CA MET A 9 16.40 -22.96 -17.33
C MET A 9 15.63 -21.89 -18.11
N GLY A 10 16.22 -20.69 -18.16
CA GLY A 10 16.42 -19.95 -19.41
C GLY A 10 15.43 -18.83 -19.72
N ALA A 11 15.91 -17.59 -19.63
CA ALA A 11 15.46 -16.43 -20.38
C ALA A 11 13.94 -16.27 -20.54
N ALA A 12 13.33 -15.53 -19.62
CA ALA A 12 12.16 -14.72 -19.95
C ALA A 12 12.48 -13.30 -19.49
N ALA A 13 13.21 -12.56 -20.33
CA ALA A 13 12.92 -11.15 -20.45
C ALA A 13 11.43 -11.09 -20.79
N LEU A 14 10.59 -10.63 -19.87
CA LEU A 14 9.22 -10.23 -20.21
C LEU A 14 9.35 -8.97 -21.08
N LEU A 15 9.72 -9.17 -22.35
CA LEU A 15 9.32 -8.26 -23.41
C LEU A 15 7.80 -8.38 -23.50
N TRP A 16 7.11 -7.43 -22.88
CA TRP A 16 5.74 -7.13 -23.26
C TRP A 16 5.77 -6.66 -24.71
N ALA A 17 5.35 -7.53 -25.61
CA ALA A 17 5.10 -7.16 -27.00
C ALA A 17 3.84 -6.27 -27.05
N LEU A 18 4.04 -4.97 -26.86
CA LEU A 18 3.14 -3.91 -27.34
C LEU A 18 3.81 -3.25 -28.55
N GLY A 19 3.00 -2.64 -29.42
CA GLY A 19 3.38 -2.21 -30.78
C GLY A 19 4.77 -1.59 -30.92
N GLY A 20 5.46 -1.92 -32.02
CA GLY A 20 6.88 -1.60 -32.22
C GLY A 20 7.21 -0.12 -32.09
N TYR A 21 7.71 0.26 -30.90
CA TYR A 21 8.49 1.46 -30.68
C TYR A 21 9.93 1.20 -31.11
N ALA A 22 10.62 2.23 -31.61
CA ALA A 22 12.01 2.13 -32.01
C ALA A 22 12.91 2.15 -30.75
N GLU A 23 12.98 1.03 -30.04
CA GLU A 23 13.91 0.86 -28.91
C GLU A 23 15.31 0.56 -29.42
N THR A 24 16.30 1.32 -28.94
CA THR A 24 17.71 1.04 -29.16
C THR A 24 18.39 0.74 -27.84
N THR A 25 18.93 -0.46 -27.72
CA THR A 25 19.79 -0.85 -26.60
C THR A 25 21.12 -0.11 -26.67
N LEU A 26 21.46 0.60 -25.59
CA LEU A 26 22.74 1.30 -25.45
C LEU A 26 23.76 0.43 -24.73
N CYS A 27 23.42 -0.11 -23.54
CA CYS A 27 24.28 -0.99 -22.76
C CYS A 27 23.46 -2.00 -21.93
N GLN A 28 23.97 -3.21 -21.77
CA GLN A 28 23.43 -4.34 -21.01
C GLN A 28 24.51 -5.03 -20.17
N PHE A 29 25.80 -4.74 -20.41
CA PHE A 29 26.94 -5.20 -19.60
C PHE A 29 27.18 -6.74 -19.53
N GLU A 30 26.33 -7.56 -20.14
CA GLU A 30 26.55 -9.01 -20.30
C GLU A 30 27.77 -9.33 -21.16
N GLU A 31 28.06 -8.45 -22.11
CA GLU A 31 29.26 -8.44 -22.94
C GLU A 31 29.82 -7.01 -22.98
N THR A 32 31.00 -6.81 -23.58
CA THR A 32 31.51 -5.44 -23.79
C THR A 32 30.75 -4.75 -24.92
N ASP A 33 29.70 -4.00 -24.55
CA ASP A 33 28.83 -3.23 -25.45
C ASP A 33 28.98 -1.70 -25.31
N TYR A 34 30.01 -1.28 -24.59
CA TYR A 34 30.46 0.11 -24.41
C TYR A 34 31.90 0.29 -24.92
N SER A 35 32.27 1.51 -25.31
CA SER A 35 33.63 1.85 -25.75
C SER A 35 34.60 1.97 -24.56
N ALA A 36 34.15 2.58 -23.46
CA ALA A 36 34.90 2.69 -22.21
C ALA A 36 33.95 3.04 -21.05
N ILE A 37 34.38 2.72 -19.82
CA ILE A 37 33.75 3.18 -18.58
C ILE A 37 34.76 3.95 -17.74
N SER A 38 34.32 5.03 -17.11
CA SER A 38 35.14 5.83 -16.19
C SER A 38 34.25 6.56 -15.19
N THR A 39 34.86 7.22 -14.22
CA THR A 39 34.12 8.21 -13.42
C THR A 39 34.20 9.59 -14.07
N TYR A 40 33.22 10.45 -13.78
CA TYR A 40 33.18 11.83 -14.25
C TYR A 40 32.72 12.73 -13.11
N ASP A 41 33.34 13.90 -12.99
CA ASP A 41 32.88 14.97 -12.12
C ASP A 41 32.80 16.27 -12.93
N TYR A 42 31.66 16.97 -12.86
CA TYR A 42 31.49 18.28 -13.51
C TYR A 42 32.41 19.35 -12.90
N TRP A 43 32.80 19.19 -11.63
CA TRP A 43 33.70 20.13 -10.97
C TRP A 43 35.15 19.85 -11.38
N ASP A 44 35.73 20.73 -12.19
CA ASP A 44 37.11 20.66 -12.68
C ASP A 44 38.18 20.45 -11.60
N LYS A 45 37.97 21.02 -10.40
CA LYS A 45 38.90 20.87 -9.25
C LYS A 45 38.54 19.71 -8.32
N SER A 46 37.62 18.85 -8.71
CA SER A 46 37.29 17.63 -7.96
C SER A 46 38.55 16.81 -7.68
N PRO A 47 38.66 16.18 -6.49
CA PRO A 47 39.79 15.30 -6.18
C PRO A 47 39.92 14.14 -7.18
N PHE A 48 38.84 13.76 -7.87
CA PHE A 48 38.86 12.74 -8.93
C PHE A 48 39.48 13.28 -10.22
N ASN A 49 39.09 14.49 -10.65
CA ASN A 49 39.63 15.12 -11.86
C ASN A 49 41.09 15.53 -11.73
N THR A 50 41.52 15.90 -10.51
CA THR A 50 42.93 16.24 -10.21
C THR A 50 43.81 15.01 -9.98
N GLY A 51 43.23 13.81 -9.93
CA GLY A 51 43.94 12.54 -9.67
C GLY A 51 44.37 12.35 -8.21
N THR A 52 43.83 13.14 -7.28
CA THR A 52 44.07 12.97 -5.83
C THR A 52 43.35 11.73 -5.29
N LEU A 53 42.16 11.44 -5.82
CA LEU A 53 41.39 10.23 -5.55
C LEU A 53 41.14 9.48 -6.86
N THR A 54 41.09 8.15 -6.78
CA THR A 54 40.72 7.29 -7.91
C THR A 54 39.26 6.87 -7.77
N GLY A 55 38.45 7.24 -8.75
CA GLY A 55 37.05 6.81 -8.81
C GLY A 55 36.95 5.30 -9.04
N GLN A 56 35.98 4.65 -8.41
CA GLN A 56 35.74 3.21 -8.54
C GLN A 56 34.54 2.98 -9.46
N ILE A 57 34.76 2.25 -10.54
CA ILE A 57 33.75 1.83 -11.50
C ILE A 57 34.21 0.53 -12.15
N ASP A 58 33.32 -0.45 -12.26
CA ASP A 58 33.62 -1.73 -12.92
C ASP A 58 32.33 -2.47 -13.31
N VAL A 59 32.41 -3.41 -14.24
CA VAL A 59 31.31 -4.35 -14.51
C VAL A 59 31.47 -5.56 -13.60
N VAL A 60 30.46 -5.84 -12.78
CA VAL A 60 30.49 -6.87 -11.73
C VAL A 60 29.35 -7.87 -11.90
N ASP A 61 29.42 -9.00 -11.20
CA ASP A 61 28.26 -9.89 -11.05
C ASP A 61 27.11 -9.12 -10.39
N ASN A 62 25.89 -9.27 -10.91
CA ASN A 62 24.70 -8.62 -10.37
C ASN A 62 24.47 -9.06 -8.90
N PRO A 63 24.66 -8.16 -7.91
CA PRO A 63 24.52 -8.53 -6.50
C PRO A 63 23.07 -8.58 -6.03
N TYR A 64 22.13 -8.05 -6.82
CA TYR A 64 20.71 -7.89 -6.49
C TYR A 64 19.82 -8.44 -7.61
N SER A 65 20.17 -9.58 -8.19
CA SER A 65 19.31 -10.20 -9.22
C SER A 65 17.94 -10.58 -8.65
N ASP A 66 16.88 -10.13 -9.29
CA ASP A 66 15.48 -10.38 -8.94
C ASP A 66 14.60 -10.50 -10.21
N GLU A 67 13.28 -10.45 -10.06
CA GLU A 67 12.32 -10.57 -11.17
C GLU A 67 12.30 -9.33 -12.08
N ILE A 68 12.77 -8.19 -11.59
CA ILE A 68 12.86 -6.93 -12.34
C ILE A 68 14.17 -6.88 -13.11
N ASN A 69 15.29 -7.20 -12.45
CA ASN A 69 16.59 -7.32 -13.10
C ASN A 69 17.17 -8.73 -12.93
N GLY A 70 16.92 -9.57 -13.93
CA GLY A 70 17.44 -10.94 -14.01
C GLY A 70 18.85 -11.06 -14.61
N SER A 71 19.53 -9.95 -14.92
CA SER A 71 20.82 -9.94 -15.58
C SER A 71 21.93 -10.60 -14.75
N GLY A 72 22.95 -11.13 -15.43
CA GLY A 72 24.14 -11.69 -14.79
C GLY A 72 25.16 -10.62 -14.39
N LYS A 73 25.21 -9.51 -15.13
CA LYS A 73 26.23 -8.45 -14.98
C LYS A 73 25.59 -7.07 -14.90
N VAL A 74 26.24 -6.18 -14.14
CA VAL A 74 25.80 -4.78 -13.97
C VAL A 74 27.01 -3.85 -13.89
N LEU A 75 26.83 -2.58 -14.25
CA LEU A 75 27.83 -1.54 -14.02
C LEU A 75 27.75 -1.06 -12.56
N ALA A 76 28.79 -1.32 -11.77
CA ALA A 76 28.93 -0.80 -10.42
C ALA A 76 29.72 0.51 -10.41
N PHE A 77 29.24 1.49 -9.65
CA PHE A 77 29.90 2.79 -9.46
C PHE A 77 29.85 3.20 -8.00
N GLN A 78 31.00 3.60 -7.45
CA GLN A 78 31.06 4.15 -6.11
C GLN A 78 30.74 5.65 -6.13
N ARG A 79 29.55 6.02 -5.67
CA ARG A 79 29.25 7.39 -5.28
C ARG A 79 30.10 7.74 -4.06
N SER A 80 30.96 8.74 -4.20
CA SER A 80 31.83 9.19 -3.11
C SER A 80 31.37 10.51 -2.53
N ARG A 81 31.42 10.65 -1.20
CA ARG A 81 31.16 11.90 -0.47
C ARG A 81 32.05 13.07 -0.87
N TYR A 82 33.17 12.80 -1.54
CA TYR A 82 34.10 13.82 -2.05
C TYR A 82 33.79 14.27 -3.48
N GLY A 83 32.88 13.58 -4.18
CA GLY A 83 32.43 13.96 -5.52
C GLY A 83 31.38 15.06 -5.46
N SER A 84 31.34 15.92 -6.47
CA SER A 84 30.32 16.98 -6.54
C SER A 84 28.90 16.44 -6.70
N HIS A 85 27.90 17.33 -6.76
CA HIS A 85 26.51 16.98 -7.07
C HIS A 85 26.31 16.40 -8.49
N LEU A 86 27.34 16.45 -9.35
CA LEU A 86 27.35 15.83 -10.69
C LEU A 86 28.53 14.85 -10.84
N TYR A 87 28.89 14.17 -9.75
CA TYR A 87 29.82 13.05 -9.79
C TYR A 87 29.08 11.75 -10.14
N GLY A 88 29.44 11.11 -11.25
CA GLY A 88 28.69 9.99 -11.80
C GLY A 88 29.51 8.99 -12.61
N ALA A 89 28.84 7.91 -13.02
CA ALA A 89 29.39 6.88 -13.88
C ALA A 89 29.32 7.33 -15.34
N ARG A 90 30.47 7.47 -15.97
CA ARG A 90 30.58 7.80 -17.39
C ARG A 90 30.69 6.54 -18.21
N ILE A 91 29.88 6.47 -19.25
CA ILE A 91 29.87 5.40 -20.24
C ILE A 91 30.10 6.05 -21.61
N ASP A 92 31.20 5.69 -22.25
CA ASP A 92 31.47 6.06 -23.64
C ASP A 92 30.75 5.07 -24.56
N LEU A 93 29.89 5.58 -25.43
CA LEU A 93 29.00 4.77 -26.26
C LEU A 93 29.75 4.15 -27.44
N THR A 94 29.29 2.99 -27.92
CA THR A 94 29.81 2.37 -29.16
C THR A 94 29.29 3.07 -30.41
N THR A 95 28.06 3.58 -30.34
CA THR A 95 27.41 4.37 -31.39
C THR A 95 26.92 5.68 -30.78
N PRO A 96 27.27 6.85 -31.36
CA PRO A 96 26.76 8.13 -30.89
C PRO A 96 25.24 8.23 -30.99
N ILE A 97 24.62 8.95 -30.05
CA ILE A 97 23.18 9.25 -30.08
C ILE A 97 22.99 10.60 -30.76
N GLU A 98 22.27 10.63 -31.88
CA GLU A 98 21.86 11.90 -32.51
C GLU A 98 20.78 12.57 -31.66
N LEU A 99 21.00 13.84 -31.29
CA LEU A 99 20.00 14.63 -30.60
C LEU A 99 18.93 15.09 -31.58
N SER A 100 17.72 15.30 -31.06
CA SER A 100 16.57 15.78 -31.81
C SER A 100 15.93 16.96 -31.08
N PRO A 101 15.33 17.93 -31.80
CA PRO A 101 14.48 18.95 -31.19
C PRO A 101 13.24 18.36 -30.49
N THR A 102 12.84 17.14 -30.87
CA THR A 102 11.79 16.36 -30.21
C THR A 102 12.38 15.50 -29.10
N PRO A 103 11.74 15.41 -27.92
CA PRO A 103 12.17 14.52 -26.84
C PRO A 103 12.33 13.06 -27.27
N GLN A 104 13.45 12.48 -26.85
CA GLN A 104 13.70 11.05 -26.72
C GLN A 104 13.91 10.75 -25.24
N TYR A 105 13.83 9.48 -24.84
CA TYR A 105 13.92 9.08 -23.44
C TYR A 105 14.98 8.01 -23.25
N ILE A 106 15.93 8.28 -22.36
CA ILE A 106 16.90 7.28 -21.92
C ILE A 106 16.38 6.67 -20.63
N HIS A 107 16.26 5.34 -20.64
CA HIS A 107 15.91 4.54 -19.48
C HIS A 107 17.18 3.89 -18.93
N VAL A 108 17.33 3.90 -17.61
CA VAL A 108 18.43 3.25 -16.91
C VAL A 108 17.84 2.43 -15.77
N LEU A 109 18.05 1.12 -15.79
CA LEU A 109 17.71 0.28 -14.65
C LEU A 109 18.74 0.55 -13.55
N MET A 110 18.30 1.05 -12.40
CA MET A 110 19.20 1.54 -11.35
C MET A 110 18.89 0.88 -10.00
N TYR A 111 19.93 0.48 -9.27
CA TYR A 111 19.83 0.09 -7.87
C TYR A 111 20.76 0.97 -7.03
N LYS A 112 20.21 1.61 -5.99
CA LYS A 112 20.98 2.44 -5.05
C LYS A 112 20.43 2.31 -3.61
N PRO A 113 21.26 2.46 -2.57
CA PRO A 113 20.84 2.26 -1.18
C PRO A 113 20.15 3.47 -0.54
N VAL A 114 20.03 4.59 -1.27
CA VAL A 114 19.42 5.84 -0.79
C VAL A 114 18.34 6.29 -1.76
N SER A 115 17.28 6.92 -1.26
CA SER A 115 16.30 7.56 -2.13
C SER A 115 16.79 8.93 -2.58
N GLY A 116 16.14 9.51 -3.59
CA GLY A 116 16.36 10.91 -3.98
C GLY A 116 16.61 11.11 -5.47
N ARG A 117 16.93 12.35 -5.83
CA ARG A 117 17.03 12.78 -7.23
C ARG A 117 18.28 12.24 -7.91
N VAL A 118 18.13 11.87 -9.17
CA VAL A 118 19.23 11.45 -10.06
C VAL A 118 19.25 12.34 -11.30
N ALA A 119 20.39 12.41 -11.97
CA ALA A 119 20.52 13.17 -13.21
C ALA A 119 21.35 12.43 -14.26
N LEU A 120 21.16 12.85 -15.50
CA LEU A 120 21.95 12.43 -16.65
C LEU A 120 22.68 13.64 -17.23
N VAL A 121 23.97 13.49 -17.49
CA VAL A 121 24.77 14.46 -18.25
C VAL A 121 25.08 13.88 -19.62
N GLY A 122 24.68 14.59 -20.68
CA GLY A 122 25.05 14.24 -22.05
C GLY A 122 26.36 14.89 -22.44
N LEU A 123 27.38 14.10 -22.79
CA LEU A 123 28.64 14.59 -23.32
C LEU A 123 28.70 14.33 -24.83
N GLY A 124 29.00 15.36 -25.59
CA GLY A 124 28.92 15.29 -27.04
C GLY A 124 29.57 16.46 -27.75
N LYS A 125 29.33 16.52 -29.05
CA LYS A 125 29.76 17.61 -29.93
C LYS A 125 28.73 17.82 -31.03
N ARG A 126 28.85 18.95 -31.73
CA ARG A 126 28.11 19.18 -32.96
C ARG A 126 28.90 18.68 -34.17
N ASN A 127 28.18 18.09 -35.11
CA ASN A 127 28.72 17.58 -36.37
C ASN A 127 29.20 18.69 -37.31
N ASP A 128 28.69 19.90 -37.13
CA ASP A 128 29.09 21.09 -37.90
C ASP A 128 30.23 21.89 -37.22
N TRP A 129 30.66 21.55 -36.00
CA TRP A 129 31.72 22.24 -35.26
C TRP A 129 32.93 21.30 -35.00
N PRO A 130 33.89 21.22 -35.94
CA PRO A 130 34.96 20.22 -35.90
C PRO A 130 35.91 20.35 -34.70
N ASP A 131 36.05 21.55 -34.12
CA ASP A 131 36.95 21.82 -33.00
C ASP A 131 36.32 21.56 -31.62
N GLN A 132 35.03 21.23 -31.55
CA GLN A 132 34.37 20.95 -30.28
C GLN A 132 34.76 19.54 -29.77
N PRO A 133 35.32 19.42 -28.56
CA PRO A 133 35.60 18.12 -27.97
C PRO A 133 34.31 17.32 -27.73
N ALA A 134 34.33 16.01 -28.00
CA ALA A 134 33.22 15.10 -27.72
C ALA A 134 32.89 14.97 -26.22
N THR A 135 33.74 15.50 -25.35
CA THR A 135 33.52 15.57 -23.90
C THR A 135 32.79 16.84 -23.46
N THR A 136 32.29 17.66 -24.40
CA THR A 136 31.58 18.90 -24.06
C THR A 136 30.18 18.57 -23.56
N VAL A 137 29.79 19.15 -22.43
CA VAL A 137 28.44 18.99 -21.87
C VAL A 137 27.42 19.62 -22.81
N GLN A 138 26.48 18.81 -23.30
CA GLN A 138 25.36 19.24 -24.13
C GLN A 138 24.14 19.57 -23.28
N PHE A 139 23.88 18.78 -22.23
CA PHE A 139 22.80 19.01 -21.27
C PHE A 139 23.09 18.36 -19.92
N VAL A 140 22.34 18.80 -18.91
CA VAL A 140 22.15 18.12 -17.63
C VAL A 140 20.64 18.06 -17.41
N THR A 141 20.09 16.86 -17.23
CA THR A 141 18.64 16.67 -17.05
C THR A 141 18.39 15.77 -15.84
N PRO A 142 17.46 16.12 -14.93
CA PRO A 142 17.05 15.22 -13.87
C PRO A 142 16.21 14.06 -14.43
N ALA A 143 16.09 12.98 -13.67
CA ALA A 143 15.07 11.97 -13.97
C ALA A 143 13.65 12.57 -13.79
N THR A 144 12.67 11.99 -14.48
CA THR A 144 11.26 12.40 -14.42
C THR A 144 10.63 12.24 -13.03
N LYS A 145 11.18 11.34 -12.20
CA LYS A 145 10.78 11.08 -10.82
C LYS A 145 11.98 10.92 -9.89
N GLU A 146 11.75 11.14 -8.60
CA GLU A 146 12.69 10.70 -7.56
C GLU A 146 12.69 9.17 -7.47
N LEU A 147 13.83 8.61 -7.08
CA LEU A 147 14.02 7.16 -7.05
C LEU A 147 14.02 6.64 -5.62
N ASP A 148 13.41 5.48 -5.42
CA ASP A 148 13.40 4.76 -4.15
C ASP A 148 14.73 4.04 -3.86
N ALA A 149 14.97 3.76 -2.58
CA ALA A 149 16.12 3.01 -2.11
C ALA A 149 15.91 1.48 -2.15
N ASN A 150 17.02 0.73 -2.31
CA ASN A 150 17.13 -0.72 -2.08
C ASN A 150 16.23 -1.62 -2.94
N LYS A 151 15.94 -1.19 -4.18
CA LYS A 151 15.28 -1.98 -5.22
C LYS A 151 15.69 -1.48 -6.59
N TRP A 152 15.57 -2.33 -7.62
CA TRP A 152 15.71 -1.89 -9.00
C TRP A 152 14.59 -0.94 -9.36
N VAL A 153 14.93 0.20 -9.96
CA VAL A 153 14.00 1.24 -10.41
C VAL A 153 14.38 1.67 -11.82
N ASP A 154 13.39 2.03 -12.63
CA ASP A 154 13.65 2.57 -13.96
C ASP A 154 13.79 4.09 -13.89
N ALA A 155 15.01 4.60 -14.11
CA ALA A 155 15.28 6.03 -14.15
C ALA A 155 15.11 6.54 -15.59
N VAL A 156 14.12 7.41 -15.81
CA VAL A 156 13.78 7.94 -17.14
C VAL A 156 14.24 9.37 -17.28
N PHE A 157 15.00 9.66 -18.34
CA PHE A 157 15.58 10.97 -18.62
C PHE A 157 15.08 11.49 -19.97
N SER A 158 14.45 12.66 -19.98
CA SER A 158 14.12 13.34 -21.24
C SER A 158 15.37 13.96 -21.86
N VAL A 159 15.68 13.54 -23.09
CA VAL A 159 16.87 13.91 -23.86
C VAL A 159 16.44 14.54 -25.18
N TYR A 160 16.80 15.80 -25.38
CA TYR A 160 16.56 16.54 -26.61
C TYR A 160 17.64 17.61 -26.79
N GLY A 161 17.76 18.12 -28.00
CA GLY A 161 18.76 19.11 -28.32
C GLY A 161 18.72 19.54 -29.78
N ASN A 162 19.83 20.10 -30.24
CA ASN A 162 19.95 20.48 -31.64
C ASN A 162 20.21 19.24 -32.50
N ASP A 163 19.55 19.15 -33.66
CA ASP A 163 19.68 18.05 -34.64
C ASP A 163 21.08 17.85 -35.21
N ALA A 164 21.95 18.86 -35.13
CA ALA A 164 23.35 18.75 -35.51
C ALA A 164 24.26 18.25 -34.37
N ALA A 165 23.74 17.98 -33.17
CA ALA A 165 24.52 17.51 -32.02
C ALA A 165 24.38 16.00 -31.80
N GLU A 166 25.49 15.37 -31.42
CA GLU A 166 25.56 13.94 -31.10
C GLU A 166 26.20 13.73 -29.73
N LEU A 167 25.66 12.78 -28.95
CA LEU A 167 26.24 12.34 -27.68
C LEU A 167 27.21 11.18 -27.93
N HIS A 168 28.42 11.31 -27.41
CA HIS A 168 29.44 10.25 -27.43
C HIS A 168 29.54 9.52 -26.09
N SER A 169 29.11 10.19 -25.02
CA SER A 169 29.09 9.61 -23.69
C SER A 169 27.87 10.08 -22.91
N ILE A 170 27.41 9.25 -22.00
CA ILE A 170 26.46 9.62 -20.97
C ILE A 170 27.13 9.52 -19.59
N VAL A 171 26.72 10.37 -18.67
CA VAL A 171 27.10 10.28 -17.26
C VAL A 171 25.86 10.13 -16.41
N ILE A 172 25.75 8.99 -15.73
CA ILE A 172 24.65 8.71 -14.81
C ILE A 172 25.07 9.15 -13.41
N VAL A 173 24.35 10.13 -12.87
CA VAL A 173 24.60 10.70 -11.55
C VAL A 173 23.55 10.13 -10.58
N PRO A 174 23.93 9.20 -9.69
CA PRO A 174 22.96 8.50 -8.83
C PRO A 174 22.41 9.38 -7.70
N ASP A 175 22.94 10.58 -7.49
CA ASP A 175 22.54 11.48 -6.39
C ASP A 175 23.00 12.93 -6.63
N VAL A 176 22.04 13.82 -6.86
CA VAL A 176 22.25 15.25 -7.09
C VAL A 176 22.03 16.12 -5.85
N ASP A 177 21.57 15.55 -4.74
CA ASP A 177 21.24 16.30 -3.54
C ASP A 177 22.49 16.55 -2.69
N SER A 178 23.28 17.56 -3.04
CA SER A 178 24.50 17.92 -2.30
C SER A 178 24.28 18.67 -0.98
N HIS A 179 23.04 18.77 -0.48
CA HIS A 179 22.73 19.55 0.72
C HIS A 179 22.79 18.76 2.02
N LEU A 180 22.88 17.44 1.93
CA LEU A 180 23.18 16.59 3.06
C LEU A 180 24.32 15.71 2.61
N ALA A 181 25.51 15.93 3.17
CA ALA A 181 26.60 15.00 3.02
C ALA A 181 26.06 13.59 3.32
N THR A 182 25.96 12.74 2.31
CA THR A 182 26.08 11.32 2.55
C THR A 182 27.45 11.19 3.23
N GLU A 183 27.46 11.04 4.56
CA GLU A 183 28.69 10.91 5.37
C GLU A 183 29.54 9.70 4.89
N THR A 184 28.92 8.82 4.10
CA THR A 184 29.43 7.55 3.63
C THR A 184 29.32 7.42 2.12
N ASP A 185 30.40 6.94 1.51
CA ASP A 185 30.39 6.45 0.14
C ASP A 185 29.44 5.24 0.02
N TYR A 186 28.84 5.04 -1.15
CA TYR A 186 28.02 3.87 -1.44
C TYR A 186 28.16 3.44 -2.90
N VAL A 187 27.75 2.21 -3.20
CA VAL A 187 27.75 1.69 -4.58
C VAL A 187 26.35 1.81 -5.15
N ALA A 188 26.24 2.39 -6.33
CA ALA A 188 25.07 2.31 -7.19
C ALA A 188 25.37 1.35 -8.34
N TYR A 189 24.32 0.66 -8.81
CA TYR A 189 24.39 -0.27 -9.93
C TYR A 189 23.49 0.23 -11.05
N PHE A 190 23.97 0.11 -12.28
CA PHE A 190 23.25 0.51 -13.49
C PHE A 190 23.23 -0.64 -14.47
N ASP A 191 22.11 -0.79 -15.14
CA ASP A 191 21.89 -1.85 -16.11
C ASP A 191 20.81 -1.46 -17.13
N GLU A 192 20.63 -2.29 -18.14
CA GLU A 192 19.61 -2.19 -19.19
C GLU A 192 19.35 -0.75 -19.65
N ILE A 193 20.40 -0.11 -20.17
CA ILE A 193 20.33 1.24 -20.67
C ILE A 193 19.78 1.20 -22.08
N VAL A 194 18.64 1.84 -22.29
CA VAL A 194 17.97 1.91 -23.59
C VAL A 194 17.56 3.34 -23.91
N ILE A 195 17.39 3.66 -25.19
CA ILE A 195 16.78 4.89 -25.67
C ILE A 195 15.58 4.56 -26.55
N ASN A 196 14.46 5.25 -26.32
CA ASN A 196 13.21 5.12 -27.07
C ASN A 196 12.44 6.45 -27.04
N ASP A 197 11.16 6.42 -27.40
CA ASP A 197 10.20 7.53 -27.40
C ASP A 197 9.20 7.47 -26.23
N ASP A 198 9.44 6.63 -25.21
CA ASP A 198 8.54 6.44 -24.05
C ASP A 198 8.97 7.29 -22.85
N ALA A 199 8.09 8.22 -22.42
CA ALA A 199 8.33 9.06 -21.27
C ALA A 199 8.12 8.35 -19.92
N GLN A 200 7.54 7.15 -19.93
CA GLN A 200 7.07 6.44 -18.73
C GLN A 200 8.12 5.47 -18.19
N GLN A 201 8.15 5.30 -16.87
CA GLN A 201 8.98 4.23 -16.30
C GLN A 201 8.48 2.87 -16.80
N ARG A 202 9.41 1.98 -17.19
CA ARG A 202 9.10 0.59 -17.59
C ARG A 202 8.31 -0.15 -16.52
N PHE A 203 8.49 0.25 -15.25
CA PHE A 203 7.70 -0.17 -14.11
C PHE A 203 7.78 0.89 -13.01
N THR A 204 6.75 0.99 -12.17
CA THR A 204 6.75 1.84 -10.97
C THR A 204 6.25 1.07 -9.76
N PHE A 205 6.71 1.44 -8.57
CA PHE A 205 6.21 0.90 -7.30
C PHE A 205 5.07 1.74 -6.71
N ASP A 206 4.71 2.85 -7.36
CA ASP A 206 3.51 3.60 -7.01
C ASP A 206 2.30 2.68 -7.20
N PRO A 207 1.43 2.51 -6.19
CA PRO A 207 0.23 1.72 -6.35
C PRO A 207 -0.70 2.35 -7.39
N TYR A 208 -1.23 1.51 -8.27
CA TYR A 208 -2.21 1.85 -9.30
C TYR A 208 -1.80 3.03 -10.20
N PRO A 209 -0.61 2.96 -10.84
CA PRO A 209 -0.04 4.08 -11.55
C PRO A 209 -0.91 4.54 -12.74
N LEU A 210 -0.64 5.79 -13.14
CA LEU A 210 -1.27 6.46 -14.28
C LEU A 210 -0.17 6.98 -15.21
N ASN A 211 -0.42 6.95 -16.53
CA ASN A 211 0.48 7.48 -17.55
C ASN A 211 0.33 9.01 -17.73
N PHE A 212 -0.39 9.66 -16.80
CA PHE A 212 -0.69 11.08 -16.75
C PHE A 212 -0.87 11.50 -15.28
N ASP A 213 -0.84 12.80 -15.00
CA ASP A 213 -1.04 13.31 -13.63
C ASP A 213 -2.46 12.97 -13.13
N ALA A 214 -2.60 12.51 -11.88
CA ALA A 214 -3.91 12.15 -11.32
C ALA A 214 -4.91 13.34 -11.30
N THR A 215 -4.39 14.57 -11.31
CA THR A 215 -5.17 15.82 -11.39
C THR A 215 -5.36 16.35 -12.81
N GLN A 216 -4.98 15.58 -13.84
CA GLN A 216 -5.14 15.95 -15.24
C GLN A 216 -6.61 16.22 -15.57
N GLU A 217 -6.91 17.47 -15.89
CA GLU A 217 -8.22 17.92 -16.37
C GLU A 217 -8.53 17.34 -17.76
N LYS A 218 -9.81 17.04 -18.01
CA LYS A 218 -10.33 16.66 -19.33
C LYS A 218 -10.06 17.79 -20.32
N THR A 219 -9.58 17.44 -21.51
CA THR A 219 -9.26 18.42 -22.57
C THR A 219 -10.31 18.50 -23.68
N ARG A 220 -11.20 17.50 -23.74
CA ARG A 220 -12.28 17.37 -24.73
C ARG A 220 -13.62 17.77 -24.10
N ASP A 221 -14.48 18.42 -24.88
CA ASP A 221 -15.82 18.86 -24.49
C ASP A 221 -16.95 18.02 -25.13
N ASP A 222 -16.61 17.20 -26.12
CA ASP A 222 -17.51 16.28 -26.82
C ASP A 222 -17.31 14.81 -26.40
N ARG A 223 -16.43 14.57 -25.41
CA ARG A 223 -16.04 13.23 -24.95
C ARG A 223 -15.88 13.17 -23.44
N ALA A 224 -16.60 12.26 -22.79
CA ALA A 224 -16.50 12.07 -21.34
C ALA A 224 -17.05 10.71 -20.88
N LEU A 225 -16.35 10.06 -19.95
CA LEU A 225 -16.94 9.02 -19.10
C LEU A 225 -17.77 9.71 -18.02
N GLU A 226 -19.05 9.34 -17.95
CA GLU A 226 -20.05 10.03 -17.12
C GLU A 226 -20.60 9.13 -16.03
N LYS A 227 -20.69 7.82 -16.25
CA LYS A 227 -21.27 6.88 -15.29
C LYS A 227 -20.76 5.47 -15.50
N VAL A 228 -20.62 4.74 -14.40
CA VAL A 228 -20.37 3.29 -14.38
C VAL A 228 -21.44 2.61 -13.52
N ALA A 229 -21.95 1.46 -13.96
CA ALA A 229 -22.88 0.66 -13.19
C ALA A 229 -22.52 -0.83 -13.24
N PHE A 230 -22.70 -1.52 -12.12
CA PHE A 230 -22.48 -2.95 -11.98
C PHE A 230 -23.80 -3.66 -11.73
N SER A 231 -24.00 -4.80 -12.38
CA SER A 231 -25.14 -5.69 -12.11
C SER A 231 -24.71 -7.15 -12.22
N GLY A 232 -24.98 -7.93 -11.18
CA GLY A 232 -24.61 -9.34 -11.11
C GLY A 232 -25.81 -10.27 -10.98
N ASN A 233 -25.62 -11.53 -11.35
CA ASN A 233 -26.65 -12.56 -11.25
C ASN A 233 -26.81 -13.14 -9.83
N MET A 234 -26.02 -12.70 -8.85
CA MET A 234 -26.07 -13.16 -7.46
C MET A 234 -26.33 -12.03 -6.45
N GLY A 235 -26.58 -10.80 -6.91
CA GLY A 235 -27.01 -9.69 -6.07
C GLY A 235 -26.24 -8.39 -6.27
N ALA A 236 -25.08 -8.41 -6.95
CA ALA A 236 -24.30 -7.20 -7.15
C ALA A 236 -25.13 -6.12 -7.87
N SER A 237 -25.14 -4.93 -7.28
CA SER A 237 -25.86 -3.77 -7.80
C SER A 237 -25.16 -2.51 -7.30
N TYR A 238 -24.52 -1.78 -8.21
CA TYR A 238 -23.83 -0.54 -7.87
C TYR A 238 -23.95 0.47 -9.00
N GLU A 239 -24.06 1.74 -8.66
CA GLU A 239 -24.16 2.83 -9.61
C GLU A 239 -23.31 4.01 -9.15
N SER A 240 -22.50 4.57 -10.06
CA SER A 240 -21.66 5.73 -9.79
C SER A 240 -21.76 6.74 -10.92
N ASP A 241 -22.34 7.90 -10.62
CA ASP A 241 -22.33 9.08 -11.47
C ASP A 241 -21.06 9.91 -11.21
N ILE A 242 -20.32 10.17 -12.28
CA ILE A 242 -19.08 10.95 -12.30
C ILE A 242 -19.12 12.03 -13.38
N ALA A 243 -20.31 12.39 -13.87
CA ALA A 243 -20.47 13.41 -14.91
C ALA A 243 -20.01 14.80 -14.45
N SER A 244 -20.05 15.08 -13.13
CA SER A 244 -19.57 16.34 -12.55
C SER A 244 -18.06 16.39 -12.33
N GLU A 245 -17.33 15.29 -12.50
CA GLU A 245 -15.89 15.23 -12.32
C GLU A 245 -15.18 15.84 -13.54
N ASN A 246 -14.18 16.68 -13.32
CA ASN A 246 -13.49 17.37 -14.42
C ASN A 246 -12.16 16.71 -14.83
N THR A 247 -11.65 15.77 -14.04
CA THR A 247 -10.39 15.07 -14.28
C THR A 247 -10.57 13.80 -15.12
N VAL A 248 -9.51 13.39 -15.82
CA VAL A 248 -9.47 12.12 -16.58
C VAL A 248 -9.46 10.92 -15.64
N TYR A 249 -8.84 11.04 -14.47
CA TYR A 249 -8.85 10.05 -13.40
C TYR A 249 -9.78 10.46 -12.27
N VAL A 250 -10.59 9.53 -11.77
CA VAL A 250 -11.48 9.73 -10.62
C VAL A 250 -11.24 8.61 -9.60
N ASP A 251 -10.90 8.97 -8.37
CA ASP A 251 -10.80 8.02 -7.25
C ASP A 251 -12.12 8.00 -6.46
N LYS A 252 -12.80 6.85 -6.44
CA LYS A 252 -14.02 6.61 -5.66
C LYS A 252 -13.83 5.54 -4.58
N THR A 253 -12.60 5.23 -4.17
CA THR A 253 -12.36 4.17 -3.17
C THR A 253 -12.70 4.53 -1.73
N SER A 254 -13.07 5.79 -1.49
CA SER A 254 -13.67 6.26 -0.24
C SER A 254 -15.20 6.13 -0.22
N ALA A 255 -15.83 5.82 -1.36
CA ALA A 255 -17.26 5.54 -1.42
C ALA A 255 -17.59 4.12 -0.92
N ASP A 256 -18.87 3.80 -0.81
CA ASP A 256 -19.30 2.45 -0.45
C ASP A 256 -18.72 1.42 -1.44
N PRO A 257 -18.17 0.29 -0.95
CA PRO A 257 -17.58 -0.72 -1.81
C PRO A 257 -18.62 -1.37 -2.73
N ILE A 258 -18.17 -1.82 -3.89
CA ILE A 258 -18.98 -2.66 -4.78
C ILE A 258 -19.00 -4.06 -4.18
N GLU A 259 -20.17 -4.49 -3.69
CA GLU A 259 -20.37 -5.85 -3.21
C GLU A 259 -20.42 -6.82 -4.39
N LEU A 260 -19.51 -7.79 -4.40
CA LEU A 260 -19.41 -8.83 -5.40
C LEU A 260 -19.29 -10.20 -4.72
N LYS A 261 -19.96 -11.21 -5.26
CA LYS A 261 -19.91 -12.56 -4.68
C LYS A 261 -19.03 -13.50 -5.49
N VAL A 262 -18.27 -14.37 -4.83
CA VAL A 262 -17.49 -15.41 -5.53
C VAL A 262 -18.40 -16.30 -6.40
N GLY A 263 -17.99 -16.58 -7.63
CA GLY A 263 -18.81 -17.30 -8.62
C GLY A 263 -19.84 -16.44 -9.37
N GLU A 264 -20.00 -15.16 -9.01
CA GLU A 264 -20.95 -14.25 -9.65
C GLU A 264 -20.53 -13.86 -11.06
N ALA A 265 -21.50 -13.84 -11.98
CA ALA A 265 -21.34 -13.25 -13.30
C ALA A 265 -21.80 -11.79 -13.26
N VAL A 266 -20.90 -10.88 -13.58
CA VAL A 266 -21.05 -9.43 -13.39
C VAL A 266 -21.02 -8.72 -14.75
N ASN A 267 -22.03 -7.89 -15.02
CA ASN A 267 -22.08 -6.97 -16.13
C ASN A 267 -21.66 -5.58 -15.65
N VAL A 268 -20.87 -4.88 -16.48
CA VAL A 268 -20.46 -3.50 -16.20
C VAL A 268 -20.92 -2.63 -17.36
N ALA A 269 -21.74 -1.63 -17.05
CA ALA A 269 -22.29 -0.69 -18.02
C ALA A 269 -21.61 0.67 -17.90
N PHE A 270 -21.26 1.27 -19.04
CA PHE A 270 -20.57 2.55 -19.13
C PHE A 270 -21.45 3.56 -19.87
N THR A 271 -21.78 4.68 -19.21
CA THR A 271 -22.28 5.87 -19.92
C THR A 271 -21.08 6.71 -20.33
N TYR A 272 -20.85 6.76 -21.63
CA TYR A 272 -19.77 7.53 -22.23
C TYR A 272 -20.32 8.37 -23.38
N THR A 273 -20.10 9.68 -23.31
CA THR A 273 -20.34 10.60 -24.43
C THR A 273 -19.12 10.53 -25.36
N GLY A 274 -19.34 10.27 -26.65
CA GLY A 274 -18.29 10.12 -27.66
C GLY A 274 -18.45 8.87 -28.52
N SER A 275 -17.46 8.58 -29.37
CA SER A 275 -17.41 7.38 -30.21
C SER A 275 -15.97 6.94 -30.42
N TRP A 276 -15.76 5.70 -30.91
CA TRP A 276 -14.41 5.14 -31.16
C TRP A 276 -13.57 5.11 -29.87
N MET A 277 -14.14 4.55 -28.79
CA MET A 277 -13.49 4.37 -27.49
C MET A 277 -14.02 3.10 -26.82
N HIS A 278 -13.16 2.35 -26.15
CA HIS A 278 -13.44 0.99 -25.70
C HIS A 278 -13.41 0.89 -24.17
N ARG A 279 -14.14 -0.07 -23.62
CA ARG A 279 -14.36 -0.23 -22.18
C ARG A 279 -13.51 -1.37 -21.66
N TYR A 280 -12.88 -1.17 -20.51
CA TYR A 280 -12.03 -2.15 -19.84
C TYR A 280 -12.34 -2.15 -18.33
N VAL A 281 -12.36 -3.34 -17.74
CA VAL A 281 -12.59 -3.55 -16.30
C VAL A 281 -11.45 -4.38 -15.76
N TYR A 282 -10.80 -3.89 -14.71
CA TYR A 282 -9.69 -4.55 -14.04
C TYR A 282 -10.03 -4.79 -12.57
N ILE A 283 -9.63 -5.91 -12.01
CA ILE A 283 -9.64 -6.18 -10.56
C ILE A 283 -8.23 -6.61 -10.20
N ASP A 284 -7.58 -5.90 -9.26
CA ASP A 284 -6.27 -6.30 -8.72
C ASP A 284 -6.49 -7.52 -7.83
N LYS A 285 -6.48 -8.73 -8.41
CA LYS A 285 -6.77 -9.97 -7.68
C LYS A 285 -5.60 -10.37 -6.78
N GLY A 286 -4.39 -9.93 -7.12
CA GLY A 286 -3.18 -10.12 -6.32
C GLY A 286 -3.16 -9.26 -5.05
N ASN A 287 -3.93 -8.16 -5.04
CA ASN A 287 -3.89 -7.09 -4.05
C ASN A 287 -2.45 -6.57 -3.86
N ASP A 288 -1.74 -6.37 -4.97
CA ASP A 288 -0.32 -6.00 -5.02
C ASP A 288 -0.07 -4.56 -5.48
N GLY A 289 -1.16 -3.81 -5.69
CA GLY A 289 -1.09 -2.42 -6.13
C GLY A 289 -0.89 -2.27 -7.62
N ARG A 290 -1.05 -3.33 -8.41
CA ARG A 290 -0.89 -3.31 -9.87
C ARG A 290 -2.08 -3.99 -10.55
N PHE A 291 -2.10 -3.89 -11.88
CA PHE A 291 -3.07 -4.58 -12.71
C PHE A 291 -2.31 -5.33 -13.80
N ASP A 292 -2.04 -6.61 -13.55
CA ASP A 292 -1.32 -7.47 -14.46
C ASP A 292 -2.27 -8.03 -15.53
N VAL A 293 -1.93 -7.82 -16.80
CA VAL A 293 -2.79 -8.20 -17.92
C VAL A 293 -2.24 -9.45 -18.61
N ASP A 294 -2.96 -10.57 -18.51
CA ASP A 294 -2.58 -11.81 -19.18
C ASP A 294 -3.72 -12.27 -20.11
N ILE A 295 -3.47 -12.24 -21.42
CA ILE A 295 -4.47 -12.55 -22.44
C ILE A 295 -3.95 -13.68 -23.32
N GLN A 296 -4.74 -14.76 -23.41
CA GLN A 296 -4.45 -15.91 -24.26
C GLN A 296 -5.61 -16.15 -25.21
N ASN A 297 -5.32 -16.28 -26.51
CA ASN A 297 -6.33 -16.43 -27.56
C ASN A 297 -7.41 -15.32 -27.50
N ASN A 298 -7.00 -14.09 -27.20
CA ASN A 298 -7.90 -12.94 -27.03
C ASN A 298 -8.90 -13.08 -25.87
N VAL A 299 -8.62 -13.92 -24.88
CA VAL A 299 -9.44 -14.06 -23.67
C VAL A 299 -8.55 -13.80 -22.46
N PRO A 300 -8.97 -12.99 -21.48
CA PRO A 300 -8.22 -12.85 -20.25
C PRO A 300 -8.08 -14.20 -19.54
N THR A 301 -6.89 -14.51 -19.05
CA THR A 301 -6.66 -15.74 -18.27
C THR A 301 -7.23 -15.58 -16.86
N ALA A 302 -7.27 -16.68 -16.10
CA ALA A 302 -7.72 -16.63 -14.70
C ALA A 302 -6.83 -15.72 -13.82
N SER A 303 -5.52 -15.67 -14.13
CA SER A 303 -4.51 -14.85 -13.44
C SER A 303 -4.48 -13.39 -13.89
N SER A 304 -5.15 -13.04 -14.99
CA SER A 304 -5.24 -11.64 -15.43
C SER A 304 -6.11 -10.80 -14.52
N ASP A 305 -5.65 -9.60 -14.20
CA ASP A 305 -6.43 -8.57 -13.51
C ASP A 305 -7.38 -7.84 -14.46
N LEU A 306 -7.06 -7.74 -15.76
CA LEU A 306 -8.07 -7.36 -16.76
C LEU A 306 -9.12 -8.47 -16.83
N VAL A 307 -10.35 -8.20 -16.40
CA VAL A 307 -11.43 -9.20 -16.32
C VAL A 307 -12.43 -9.08 -17.48
N ALA A 308 -12.58 -7.90 -18.06
CA ALA A 308 -13.51 -7.68 -19.17
C ALA A 308 -13.06 -6.54 -20.08
N TYR A 309 -13.30 -6.67 -21.38
CA TYR A 309 -13.06 -5.59 -22.34
C TYR A 309 -13.99 -5.69 -23.57
N SER A 310 -14.40 -4.54 -24.11
CA SER A 310 -15.34 -4.46 -25.23
C SER A 310 -14.66 -4.62 -26.60
N TYR A 311 -13.40 -4.19 -26.70
CA TYR A 311 -12.56 -4.30 -27.88
C TYR A 311 -11.08 -4.21 -27.48
N LEU A 312 -10.25 -5.10 -28.02
CA LEU A 312 -8.80 -5.04 -28.03
C LEU A 312 -8.31 -5.77 -29.29
N SER A 313 -7.61 -5.07 -30.17
CA SER A 313 -7.04 -5.64 -31.40
C SER A 313 -8.03 -6.48 -32.24
N GLY A 314 -9.30 -6.04 -32.31
CA GLY A 314 -10.35 -6.67 -33.13
C GLY A 314 -11.21 -7.72 -32.41
N TYR A 315 -11.06 -7.92 -31.10
CA TYR A 315 -11.81 -8.91 -30.33
C TYR A 315 -12.36 -8.33 -29.04
N ASN A 316 -13.35 -8.97 -28.42
CA ASN A 316 -13.80 -8.67 -27.05
C ASN A 316 -13.28 -9.73 -26.06
N SER A 317 -13.56 -9.58 -24.77
CA SER A 317 -13.08 -10.50 -23.71
C SER A 317 -13.61 -11.95 -23.79
N THR A 318 -14.52 -12.27 -24.71
CA THR A 318 -14.93 -13.66 -25.00
C THR A 318 -14.18 -14.28 -26.18
N GLY A 319 -13.27 -13.53 -26.80
CA GLY A 319 -12.56 -13.93 -28.02
C GLY A 319 -13.40 -13.77 -29.29
N ALA A 320 -14.61 -13.20 -29.20
CA ALA A 320 -15.43 -12.90 -30.36
C ALA A 320 -14.93 -11.65 -31.08
N SER A 321 -15.01 -11.64 -32.42
CA SER A 321 -14.64 -10.45 -33.21
C SER A 321 -15.50 -9.25 -32.84
N ALA A 322 -14.86 -8.10 -32.69
CA ALA A 322 -15.48 -6.82 -32.38
C ALA A 322 -15.06 -5.76 -33.41
N SER A 323 -15.98 -4.86 -33.76
CA SER A 323 -15.67 -3.73 -34.65
C SER A 323 -14.96 -2.62 -33.86
N ASN A 324 -13.99 -1.96 -34.49
CA ASN A 324 -13.21 -0.89 -33.84
C ASN A 324 -14.03 0.38 -33.55
N ASP A 325 -15.20 0.53 -34.15
CA ASP A 325 -16.15 1.61 -33.85
C ASP A 325 -17.18 1.22 -32.78
N THR A 326 -17.02 0.07 -32.12
CA THR A 326 -17.97 -0.39 -31.10
C THR A 326 -18.12 0.60 -29.95
N SER A 327 -19.36 0.78 -29.51
CA SER A 327 -19.70 1.50 -28.28
C SER A 327 -20.35 0.58 -27.24
N SER A 328 -20.32 -0.73 -27.46
CA SER A 328 -20.89 -1.71 -26.54
C SER A 328 -20.09 -1.79 -25.24
N ASP A 329 -20.81 -2.10 -24.17
CA ASP A 329 -20.22 -2.53 -22.91
C ASP A 329 -19.46 -3.86 -23.09
N PRO A 330 -18.46 -4.14 -22.23
CA PRO A 330 -17.75 -5.40 -22.31
C PRO A 330 -18.68 -6.57 -21.95
N PRO A 331 -18.44 -7.78 -22.50
CA PRO A 331 -19.11 -8.99 -22.03
C PRO A 331 -18.95 -9.18 -20.51
N ALA A 332 -19.95 -9.80 -19.88
CA ALA A 332 -19.89 -10.11 -18.45
C ALA A 332 -18.66 -10.95 -18.11
N PHE A 333 -18.02 -10.65 -16.98
CA PHE A 333 -16.98 -11.50 -16.40
C PHE A 333 -17.55 -12.35 -15.27
N THR A 334 -16.83 -13.38 -14.86
CA THR A 334 -17.22 -14.22 -13.72
C THR A 334 -16.10 -14.24 -12.69
N LEU A 335 -16.42 -13.92 -11.43
CA LEU A 335 -15.48 -14.08 -10.33
C LEU A 335 -15.24 -15.56 -10.06
N SER A 336 -13.99 -15.95 -9.85
CA SER A 336 -13.68 -17.34 -9.56
C SER A 336 -14.33 -17.76 -8.24
N SER A 337 -14.91 -18.96 -8.19
CA SER A 337 -15.54 -19.48 -6.97
C SER A 337 -14.55 -19.74 -5.83
N ASP A 338 -13.26 -19.88 -6.16
CA ASP A 338 -12.15 -20.09 -5.22
C ASP A 338 -11.36 -18.81 -4.93
N MET A 339 -11.77 -17.65 -5.47
CA MET A 339 -11.16 -16.37 -5.12
C MET A 339 -11.27 -16.14 -3.61
N THR A 340 -10.17 -15.67 -3.02
CA THR A 340 -10.14 -15.31 -1.60
C THR A 340 -11.06 -14.09 -1.37
N PRO A 341 -11.99 -14.13 -0.40
CA PRO A 341 -12.75 -12.94 -0.02
C PRO A 341 -11.84 -11.83 0.48
N GLY A 342 -12.19 -10.58 0.20
CA GLY A 342 -11.32 -9.45 0.50
C GLY A 342 -11.78 -8.14 -0.13
N PHE A 343 -11.11 -7.06 0.27
CA PHE A 343 -11.23 -5.77 -0.39
C PHE A 343 -10.15 -5.60 -1.45
N TYR A 344 -10.59 -5.40 -2.69
CA TYR A 344 -9.74 -5.29 -3.88
C TYR A 344 -9.97 -3.96 -4.61
N ARG A 345 -8.96 -3.44 -5.29
CA ARG A 345 -9.13 -2.32 -6.22
C ARG A 345 -9.80 -2.82 -7.50
N ILE A 346 -10.84 -2.14 -7.95
CA ILE A 346 -11.45 -2.35 -9.27
C ILE A 346 -11.36 -1.06 -10.08
N ARG A 347 -10.82 -1.15 -11.30
CA ARG A 347 -10.65 -0.03 -12.23
C ARG A 347 -11.56 -0.18 -13.43
N CYS A 348 -12.30 0.87 -13.73
CA CYS A 348 -13.08 0.99 -14.96
C CYS A 348 -12.44 2.04 -15.85
N LYS A 349 -12.15 1.67 -17.10
CA LYS A 349 -11.43 2.53 -18.04
C LYS A 349 -12.17 2.61 -19.39
N VAL A 350 -12.26 3.82 -19.92
CA VAL A 350 -12.60 4.08 -21.33
C VAL A 350 -11.36 4.60 -22.04
N ASP A 351 -10.91 3.89 -23.07
CA ASP A 351 -9.63 4.16 -23.76
C ASP A 351 -9.60 3.65 -25.20
N TRP A 352 -8.68 4.15 -26.02
CA TRP A 352 -8.48 3.70 -27.39
C TRP A 352 -7.53 2.50 -27.45
N ASP A 353 -8.06 1.37 -27.93
CA ASP A 353 -7.37 0.08 -28.22
C ASP A 353 -6.12 -0.20 -27.35
N SER A 354 -6.29 -0.21 -26.04
CA SER A 354 -5.18 -0.35 -25.10
C SER A 354 -5.60 -1.04 -23.81
N SER A 355 -4.94 -2.15 -23.52
CA SER A 355 -5.06 -2.88 -22.25
C SER A 355 -4.18 -2.31 -21.14
N VAL A 356 -3.41 -1.25 -21.38
CA VAL A 356 -2.53 -0.65 -20.36
C VAL A 356 -3.38 0.01 -19.29
N ALA A 357 -3.44 -0.55 -18.07
CA ALA A 357 -4.35 -0.09 -17.02
C ALA A 357 -4.12 1.38 -16.61
N ALA A 358 -2.89 1.89 -16.77
CA ALA A 358 -2.50 3.28 -16.51
C ALA A 358 -3.00 4.28 -17.57
N GLY A 359 -3.66 3.80 -18.63
CA GLY A 359 -4.12 4.59 -19.79
C GLY A 359 -3.16 4.48 -20.97
N ASN A 360 -3.65 4.62 -22.20
CA ASN A 360 -2.82 4.49 -23.41
C ASN A 360 -1.65 5.52 -23.38
N PRO A 361 -0.39 5.06 -23.37
CA PRO A 361 0.78 5.96 -23.29
C PRO A 361 1.16 6.57 -24.63
N ASN A 362 0.62 6.07 -25.76
CA ASN A 362 0.98 6.55 -27.10
C ASN A 362 0.65 8.04 -27.23
N SER A 363 1.64 8.88 -27.56
CA SER A 363 1.46 10.34 -27.61
C SER A 363 0.38 10.79 -28.60
N ASP A 364 0.22 10.08 -29.71
CA ASP A 364 -0.77 10.41 -30.75
C ASP A 364 -2.17 9.91 -30.39
N GLU A 365 -2.26 8.93 -29.50
CA GLU A 365 -3.50 8.23 -29.14
C GLU A 365 -3.70 8.17 -27.62
N SER A 366 -3.13 9.14 -26.89
CA SER A 366 -3.10 9.10 -25.44
C SER A 366 -4.50 9.18 -24.88
N ILE A 367 -4.74 8.51 -23.75
CA ILE A 367 -6.06 8.50 -23.11
C ILE A 367 -6.59 9.93 -22.86
N VAL A 368 -5.70 10.88 -22.52
CA VAL A 368 -6.05 12.28 -22.28
C VAL A 368 -6.47 12.98 -23.58
N ALA A 369 -5.69 12.82 -24.66
CA ALA A 369 -5.99 13.46 -25.94
C ALA A 369 -7.26 12.90 -26.59
N ASN A 370 -7.51 11.60 -26.42
CA ASN A 370 -8.67 10.92 -26.99
C ASN A 370 -9.95 11.10 -26.18
N GLY A 371 -9.90 11.77 -25.03
CA GLY A 371 -11.07 11.99 -24.16
C GLY A 371 -11.54 10.71 -23.47
N GLY A 372 -10.60 9.84 -23.08
CA GLY A 372 -10.87 8.68 -22.26
C GLY A 372 -11.12 9.04 -20.79
N GLY A 373 -11.17 8.02 -19.94
CA GLY A 373 -11.36 8.21 -18.51
C GLY A 373 -11.05 6.95 -17.72
N ILE A 374 -10.58 7.12 -16.50
CA ILE A 374 -10.30 6.06 -15.53
C ILE A 374 -11.07 6.39 -14.25
N VAL A 375 -11.75 5.39 -13.69
CA VAL A 375 -12.33 5.48 -12.35
C VAL A 375 -12.00 4.24 -11.54
N ASP A 376 -11.56 4.47 -10.31
CA ASP A 376 -11.18 3.42 -9.37
C ASP A 376 -12.19 3.32 -8.23
N TYR A 377 -12.61 2.10 -7.88
CA TYR A 377 -13.49 1.79 -6.76
C TYR A 377 -12.84 0.72 -5.85
N LEU A 378 -13.41 0.58 -4.66
CA LEU A 378 -13.16 -0.58 -3.81
C LEU A 378 -14.22 -1.64 -4.12
N ALA A 379 -13.82 -2.90 -4.30
CA ALA A 379 -14.71 -4.04 -4.41
C ALA A 379 -14.60 -4.91 -3.15
N ASN A 380 -15.74 -5.25 -2.56
CA ASN A 380 -15.85 -6.21 -1.47
C ASN A 380 -16.25 -7.56 -2.04
N VAL A 381 -15.28 -8.46 -2.21
CA VAL A 381 -15.53 -9.83 -2.68
C VAL A 381 -15.86 -10.70 -1.48
N HIS A 382 -17.06 -11.27 -1.43
CA HIS A 382 -17.56 -11.99 -0.25
C HIS A 382 -18.14 -13.39 -0.57
N ARG A 383 -18.50 -14.12 0.49
CA ARG A 383 -19.27 -15.38 0.46
C ARG A 383 -20.63 -15.18 1.12
N ASP A 384 -21.43 -16.25 1.20
CA ASP A 384 -22.71 -16.24 1.92
C ASP A 384 -22.55 -15.95 3.41
N ASN A 385 -21.50 -16.49 4.03
CA ASN A 385 -21.20 -16.28 5.44
C ASN A 385 -19.76 -15.79 5.63
N VAL A 386 -19.53 -15.12 6.75
CA VAL A 386 -18.26 -14.57 7.21
C VAL A 386 -17.93 -15.11 8.59
N ALA A 387 -16.65 -15.17 8.95
CA ALA A 387 -16.25 -15.70 10.24
C ALA A 387 -16.70 -14.77 11.38
N LEU A 388 -17.17 -15.36 12.48
CA LEU A 388 -17.46 -14.66 13.73
C LEU A 388 -16.50 -15.12 14.81
N ASN A 389 -15.79 -14.17 15.41
CA ASN A 389 -14.98 -14.38 16.60
C ASN A 389 -15.44 -13.44 17.71
N VAL A 390 -15.68 -13.97 18.92
CA VAL A 390 -16.08 -13.16 20.07
C VAL A 390 -15.12 -13.44 21.23
N VAL A 391 -14.44 -12.40 21.68
CA VAL A 391 -13.59 -12.43 22.87
C VAL A 391 -14.44 -12.11 24.08
N ALA A 392 -15.03 -13.15 24.67
CA ALA A 392 -15.77 -13.07 25.92
C ALA A 392 -14.81 -13.16 27.12
N ARG A 393 -14.86 -12.16 28.00
CA ARG A 393 -14.15 -12.14 29.28
C ARG A 393 -15.09 -11.61 30.36
N MET A 394 -15.10 -12.26 31.51
CA MET A 394 -15.97 -11.88 32.64
C MET A 394 -17.47 -11.82 32.29
N CYS A 395 -17.86 -12.65 31.33
CA CYS A 395 -19.23 -12.78 30.84
C CYS A 395 -19.42 -14.12 30.12
N GLU A 396 -20.67 -14.53 29.99
CA GLU A 396 -21.10 -15.56 29.05
C GLU A 396 -21.71 -14.89 27.81
N VAL A 397 -21.42 -15.43 26.62
CA VAL A 397 -21.99 -14.95 25.37
C VAL A 397 -22.63 -16.11 24.62
N THR A 398 -23.90 -15.96 24.24
CA THR A 398 -24.68 -16.97 23.52
C THR A 398 -25.39 -16.36 22.31
N ALA A 399 -25.82 -17.19 21.37
CA ALA A 399 -26.70 -16.74 20.29
C ALA A 399 -28.04 -16.23 20.87
N ALA A 400 -28.81 -15.49 20.06
CA ALA A 400 -30.09 -14.92 20.50
C ALA A 400 -31.09 -15.97 21.05
N ASP A 401 -31.00 -17.22 20.60
CA ASP A 401 -31.83 -18.35 21.04
C ASP A 401 -31.26 -19.10 22.27
N GLY A 402 -30.13 -18.66 22.82
CA GLY A 402 -29.44 -19.27 23.95
C GLY A 402 -28.49 -20.42 23.58
N SER A 403 -28.31 -20.72 22.29
CA SER A 403 -27.33 -21.72 21.84
C SER A 403 -25.90 -21.14 21.80
N ALA A 404 -24.90 -22.00 21.56
CA ALA A 404 -23.53 -21.54 21.36
C ALA A 404 -23.43 -20.65 20.12
N LEU A 405 -22.56 -19.63 20.16
CA LEU A 405 -22.33 -18.78 19.01
C LEU A 405 -21.87 -19.60 17.79
N PRO A 406 -22.40 -19.30 16.59
CA PRO A 406 -21.93 -19.94 15.38
C PRO A 406 -20.51 -19.46 15.04
N ALA A 407 -19.76 -20.29 14.33
CA ALA A 407 -18.43 -19.90 13.83
C ALA A 407 -18.50 -18.93 12.65
N GLU A 408 -19.64 -18.88 11.96
CA GLU A 408 -19.89 -18.02 10.81
C GLU A 408 -21.30 -17.42 10.89
N ILE A 409 -21.47 -16.21 10.37
CA ILE A 409 -22.75 -15.48 10.30
C ILE A 409 -22.99 -14.99 8.87
N PRO A 410 -24.26 -14.77 8.44
CA PRO A 410 -24.54 -14.31 7.08
C PRO A 410 -23.93 -12.93 6.79
N PHE A 411 -23.31 -12.77 5.62
CA PHE A 411 -22.78 -11.49 5.16
C PHE A 411 -23.89 -10.46 4.98
N GLY A 412 -23.68 -9.21 5.41
CA GLY A 412 -24.62 -8.11 5.17
C GLY A 412 -25.97 -8.23 5.88
N GLU A 413 -26.10 -9.12 6.86
CA GLU A 413 -27.31 -9.26 7.68
C GLU A 413 -27.00 -8.89 9.13
N ALA A 414 -27.90 -8.16 9.80
CA ALA A 414 -27.72 -7.83 11.21
C ALA A 414 -27.69 -9.11 12.07
N PHE A 415 -26.81 -9.15 13.07
CA PHE A 415 -26.62 -10.31 13.94
C PHE A 415 -26.92 -9.98 15.39
N SER A 416 -27.74 -10.82 16.05
CA SER A 416 -28.12 -10.67 17.45
C SER A 416 -27.53 -11.78 18.33
N PHE A 417 -27.03 -11.40 19.50
CA PHE A 417 -26.47 -12.31 20.49
C PHE A 417 -26.73 -11.80 21.91
N ASN A 418 -26.72 -12.70 22.89
CA ASN A 418 -26.89 -12.35 24.30
C ASN A 418 -25.53 -12.27 24.99
N ILE A 419 -25.37 -11.26 25.85
CA ILE A 419 -24.26 -11.14 26.80
C ILE A 419 -24.85 -11.22 28.21
N ASP A 420 -24.26 -12.03 29.07
CA ASP A 420 -24.58 -12.08 30.50
C ASP A 420 -23.30 -11.81 31.29
N MET A 421 -23.21 -10.65 31.94
CA MET A 421 -22.01 -10.25 32.67
C MET A 421 -21.90 -10.96 34.01
N ASP A 422 -20.68 -11.36 34.37
CA ASP A 422 -20.43 -11.86 35.72
C ASP A 422 -20.79 -10.79 36.77
N ASN A 423 -21.30 -11.24 37.93
CA ASN A 423 -21.87 -10.38 38.95
C ASN A 423 -20.98 -9.20 39.39
N ASP A 424 -19.65 -9.31 39.29
CA ASP A 424 -18.69 -8.30 39.74
C ASP A 424 -18.35 -7.24 38.67
N TYR A 425 -18.94 -7.32 37.48
CA TYR A 425 -18.60 -6.46 36.34
C TYR A 425 -19.84 -5.80 35.72
N ASN A 426 -19.64 -4.60 35.16
CA ASN A 426 -20.61 -3.91 34.30
C ASN A 426 -20.08 -3.92 32.87
N ILE A 427 -20.95 -4.18 31.90
CA ILE A 427 -20.61 -3.94 30.50
C ILE A 427 -20.46 -2.43 30.26
N THR A 428 -19.54 -2.05 29.38
CA THR A 428 -19.36 -0.66 28.95
C THR A 428 -19.53 -0.49 27.44
N GLY A 429 -19.35 -1.57 26.68
CA GLY A 429 -19.50 -1.52 25.23
C GLY A 429 -18.93 -2.72 24.50
N LEU A 430 -18.80 -2.56 23.18
CA LEU A 430 -18.18 -3.48 22.24
C LEU A 430 -17.13 -2.74 21.43
N GLU A 431 -16.01 -3.41 21.18
CA GLU A 431 -15.10 -3.06 20.09
C GLU A 431 -15.33 -4.10 18.98
N ILE A 432 -15.72 -3.64 17.79
CA ILE A 432 -16.09 -4.49 16.66
C ILE A 432 -15.09 -4.24 15.54
N LYS A 433 -14.16 -5.17 15.35
CA LYS A 433 -13.24 -5.19 14.21
C LYS A 433 -13.88 -5.99 13.09
N HIS A 434 -14.12 -5.36 11.95
CA HIS A 434 -14.78 -6.01 10.81
C HIS A 434 -14.06 -5.71 9.49
N GLY A 435 -14.21 -6.63 8.53
CA GLY A 435 -13.58 -6.60 7.22
C GLY A 435 -12.73 -7.86 6.97
N TYR A 436 -11.58 -7.71 6.34
CA TYR A 436 -10.69 -8.83 6.02
C TYR A 436 -9.27 -8.55 6.48
N ASN A 437 -8.43 -9.59 6.47
CA ASN A 437 -7.01 -9.48 6.81
C ASN A 437 -6.76 -8.87 8.21
N HIS A 438 -7.50 -9.33 9.23
CA HIS A 438 -7.43 -8.78 10.59
C HIS A 438 -6.03 -8.81 11.24
N GLU A 439 -5.15 -9.69 10.78
CA GLU A 439 -3.77 -9.81 11.27
C GLU A 439 -2.78 -8.92 10.49
N GLY A 440 -3.21 -8.30 9.39
CA GLY A 440 -2.41 -7.42 8.55
C GLY A 440 -2.70 -5.92 8.78
N GLU A 441 -2.08 -5.10 7.94
CA GLU A 441 -2.26 -3.64 7.93
C GLU A 441 -3.70 -3.24 7.61
N GLU A 442 -4.16 -2.11 8.19
CA GLU A 442 -5.49 -1.55 7.93
C GLU A 442 -5.66 -1.13 6.46
N TYR A 443 -4.59 -0.64 5.83
CA TYR A 443 -4.57 -0.27 4.42
C TYR A 443 -3.48 -1.04 3.69
N VAL A 444 -3.84 -1.63 2.58
CA VAL A 444 -2.92 -2.28 1.64
C VAL A 444 -3.03 -1.54 0.31
N PHE A 445 -1.95 -0.89 -0.14
CA PHE A 445 -1.92 -0.12 -1.39
C PHE A 445 -3.04 0.94 -1.52
N GLY A 446 -3.46 1.52 -0.39
CA GLY A 446 -4.55 2.51 -0.34
C GLY A 446 -5.95 1.92 -0.22
N ASN A 447 -6.10 0.59 -0.26
CA ASN A 447 -7.37 -0.12 -0.06
C ASN A 447 -7.56 -0.43 1.43
N ARG A 448 -8.64 0.08 2.05
CA ARG A 448 -8.98 -0.27 3.44
C ARG A 448 -9.36 -1.75 3.51
N GLN A 449 -8.68 -2.52 4.37
CA GLN A 449 -8.87 -3.96 4.54
C GLN A 449 -9.80 -4.27 5.72
N TRP A 450 -9.70 -3.51 6.82
CA TRP A 450 -10.56 -3.66 7.98
C TRP A 450 -10.81 -2.32 8.65
N LYS A 451 -11.82 -2.26 9.53
CA LYS A 451 -12.16 -1.11 10.36
C LYS A 451 -12.51 -1.56 11.77
N VAL A 452 -12.40 -0.66 12.74
CA VAL A 452 -12.90 -0.86 14.10
C VAL A 452 -13.98 0.16 14.42
N ASP A 453 -15.14 -0.32 14.85
CA ASP A 453 -16.23 0.49 15.39
C ASP A 453 -16.46 0.18 16.86
N ASN A 454 -16.73 1.22 17.64
CA ASN A 454 -16.98 1.10 19.08
C ASN A 454 -18.45 1.40 19.37
N VAL A 455 -19.10 0.52 20.13
CA VAL A 455 -20.50 0.65 20.54
C VAL A 455 -20.55 0.76 22.06
N THR A 456 -21.11 1.84 22.59
CA THR A 456 -21.34 1.97 24.03
C THR A 456 -22.63 1.25 24.43
N LEU A 457 -22.58 0.50 25.53
CA LEU A 457 -23.71 -0.25 26.07
C LEU A 457 -23.92 0.12 27.54
N GLU A 458 -25.18 0.28 27.93
CA GLU A 458 -25.59 0.65 29.30
C GLU A 458 -26.02 -0.57 30.15
N ALA A 459 -26.32 -1.69 29.48
CA ALA A 459 -26.75 -2.94 30.09
C ALA A 459 -26.39 -4.12 29.19
N ASP A 460 -26.22 -5.28 29.82
CA ASP A 460 -26.08 -6.56 29.16
C ASP A 460 -27.46 -7.13 28.75
N GLY A 461 -27.47 -8.31 28.12
CA GLY A 461 -28.65 -8.92 27.52
C GLY A 461 -28.53 -9.05 26.01
N LEU A 462 -29.67 -8.94 25.31
CA LEU A 462 -29.74 -9.12 23.86
C LEU A 462 -29.21 -7.86 23.14
N ILE A 463 -28.12 -8.02 22.41
CA ILE A 463 -27.49 -6.99 21.60
C ILE A 463 -27.60 -7.37 20.12
N THR A 464 -27.74 -6.36 19.25
CA THR A 464 -27.74 -6.53 17.78
C THR A 464 -26.67 -5.64 17.18
N ILE A 465 -25.74 -6.23 16.44
CA ILE A 465 -24.82 -5.48 15.57
C ILE A 465 -25.47 -5.25 14.21
N PRO A 466 -25.36 -4.05 13.63
CA PRO A 466 -25.98 -3.71 12.35
C PRO A 466 -25.33 -4.47 11.19
N ALA A 467 -26.09 -4.67 10.11
CA ALA A 467 -25.65 -5.32 8.89
C ALA A 467 -24.38 -4.69 8.28
N GLU A 468 -24.22 -3.37 8.40
CA GLU A 468 -23.07 -2.62 7.87
C GLU A 468 -21.74 -2.96 8.54
N TYR A 469 -21.76 -3.61 9.73
CA TYR A 469 -20.55 -4.10 10.41
C TYR A 469 -20.24 -5.56 10.07
N ILE A 470 -20.99 -6.16 9.14
CA ILE A 470 -20.82 -7.55 8.69
C ILE A 470 -20.50 -7.50 7.18
N ASP A 471 -19.52 -6.68 6.84
CA ASP A 471 -18.95 -6.48 5.49
C ASP A 471 -17.71 -7.35 5.25
N GLY A 472 -17.46 -8.31 6.13
CA GLY A 472 -16.32 -9.23 6.13
C GLY A 472 -16.32 -10.05 7.41
N ASP A 473 -15.21 -10.70 7.72
CA ASP A 473 -15.03 -11.37 9.01
C ASP A 473 -15.23 -10.37 10.16
N VAL A 474 -15.79 -10.84 11.29
CA VAL A 474 -16.14 -10.00 12.43
C VAL A 474 -15.48 -10.53 13.69
N ALA A 475 -14.74 -9.67 14.38
CA ALA A 475 -14.14 -9.92 15.68
C ALA A 475 -14.70 -8.92 16.71
N ILE A 476 -15.41 -9.42 17.72
CA ILE A 476 -16.04 -8.62 18.77
C ILE A 476 -15.27 -8.79 20.08
N THR A 477 -14.84 -7.69 20.68
CA THR A 477 -14.31 -7.67 22.05
C THR A 477 -15.35 -7.05 22.98
N ILE A 478 -15.76 -7.78 24.03
CA ILE A 478 -16.67 -7.25 25.05
C ILE A 478 -15.89 -6.36 26.00
N LEU A 479 -16.30 -5.10 26.12
CA LEU A 479 -15.69 -4.11 27.01
C LEU A 479 -16.48 -4.07 28.34
N PHE A 480 -15.76 -4.05 29.44
CA PHE A 480 -16.35 -4.08 30.78
C PHE A 480 -15.51 -3.28 31.79
N GLU A 481 -16.14 -2.95 32.92
CA GLU A 481 -15.50 -2.38 34.09
C GLU A 481 -15.90 -3.13 35.37
N ASN A 482 -15.11 -3.00 36.42
CA ASN A 482 -15.45 -3.60 37.72
C ASN A 482 -16.59 -2.81 38.37
N LYS A 483 -17.57 -3.52 38.93
CA LYS A 483 -18.51 -2.88 39.85
C LYS A 483 -17.74 -2.35 41.06
N PRO A 484 -18.08 -1.14 41.53
CA PRO A 484 -17.45 -0.60 42.73
C PRO A 484 -17.82 -1.49 43.93
N THR A 485 -16.88 -2.31 44.40
CA THR A 485 -17.01 -2.97 45.70
C THR A 485 -16.92 -1.89 46.78
N SER A 486 -18.05 -1.53 47.38
CA SER A 486 -18.04 -0.77 48.62
C SER A 486 -17.43 -1.64 49.71
N ILE A 487 -16.16 -1.42 50.06
CA ILE A 487 -15.57 -1.91 51.33
C ILE A 487 -16.13 -1.06 52.49
N GLN A 488 -17.45 -1.01 52.65
CA GLN A 488 -18.12 -0.16 53.64
C GLN A 488 -19.31 -0.82 54.33
N GLU A 489 -19.31 -2.14 54.50
CA GLU A 489 -19.99 -2.71 55.65
C GLU A 489 -18.93 -3.35 56.55
N PRO A 490 -18.53 -2.70 57.67
CA PRO A 490 -17.68 -3.35 58.64
C PRO A 490 -18.48 -4.48 59.28
N GLU A 491 -18.16 -5.73 58.93
CA GLU A 491 -18.55 -6.88 59.73
C GLU A 491 -18.05 -6.63 61.17
N GLU A 492 -18.97 -6.68 62.13
CA GLU A 492 -18.65 -6.69 63.55
C GLU A 492 -18.06 -8.08 63.86
N VAL A 493 -16.74 -8.15 64.02
CA VAL A 493 -16.04 -9.39 64.34
C VAL A 493 -15.73 -9.35 65.84
N ASP A 494 -16.25 -10.33 66.58
CA ASP A 494 -16.02 -10.48 68.04
C ASP A 494 -16.32 -9.21 68.86
N GLY A 495 -17.41 -8.50 68.53
CA GLY A 495 -17.84 -7.30 69.27
C GLY A 495 -16.93 -6.08 69.10
N LEU A 496 -16.01 -6.11 68.12
CA LEU A 496 -15.15 -5.01 67.73
C LEU A 496 -15.60 -4.46 66.36
N ARG A 497 -15.90 -3.17 66.32
CA ARG A 497 -16.16 -2.44 65.08
C ARG A 497 -15.02 -1.47 64.80
N VAL A 498 -14.44 -1.57 63.60
CA VAL A 498 -13.31 -0.75 63.16
C VAL A 498 -13.77 0.24 62.08
N ILE A 499 -13.53 1.53 62.30
CA ILE A 499 -13.85 2.60 61.35
C ILE A 499 -12.55 3.30 60.97
N ALA A 500 -12.13 3.18 59.71
CA ALA A 500 -10.96 3.89 59.22
C ALA A 500 -11.33 5.32 58.77
N GLY A 501 -10.54 6.30 59.20
CA GLY A 501 -10.67 7.71 58.84
C GLY A 501 -9.39 8.25 58.17
N GLU A 502 -9.32 9.58 58.05
CA GLU A 502 -8.12 10.27 57.58
C GLU A 502 -7.08 10.32 58.71
N ASN A 503 -5.92 9.71 58.47
CA ASN A 503 -4.82 9.57 59.44
C ASN A 503 -5.21 8.98 60.82
N GLN A 504 -6.28 8.18 60.89
CA GLN A 504 -6.71 7.54 62.13
C GLN A 504 -7.58 6.30 61.90
N ILE A 505 -7.72 5.48 62.94
CA ILE A 505 -8.80 4.50 63.08
C ILE A 505 -9.57 4.77 64.37
N GLU A 506 -10.86 4.49 64.34
CA GLU A 506 -11.75 4.49 65.49
C GLU A 506 -12.20 3.05 65.77
N LEU A 507 -11.97 2.60 66.99
CA LEU A 507 -12.40 1.31 67.51
C LEU A 507 -13.63 1.51 68.39
N LEU A 508 -14.66 0.72 68.16
CA LEU A 508 -15.90 0.73 68.93
C LEU A 508 -16.17 -0.68 69.47
N SER A 509 -16.46 -0.78 70.76
CA SER A 509 -16.93 -2.03 71.37
C SER A 509 -17.85 -1.75 72.57
N ASN A 510 -18.89 -2.57 72.74
CA ASN A 510 -19.77 -2.50 73.91
C ASN A 510 -19.25 -3.33 75.09
N GLU A 511 -18.18 -4.11 74.88
CA GLU A 511 -17.54 -4.97 75.89
C GLU A 511 -16.05 -4.67 75.97
N GLU A 512 -15.36 -5.21 76.96
CA GLU A 512 -13.92 -4.99 77.13
C GLU A 512 -13.12 -5.94 76.22
N VAL A 513 -12.56 -5.40 75.13
CA VAL A 513 -11.88 -6.17 74.07
C VAL A 513 -10.40 -5.79 74.00
N ASP A 514 -9.53 -6.79 73.86
CA ASP A 514 -8.12 -6.60 73.52
C ASP A 514 -7.99 -6.24 72.04
N TYR A 515 -7.17 -5.25 71.70
CA TYR A 515 -6.92 -4.86 70.31
C TYR A 515 -5.44 -4.86 69.98
N SER A 516 -5.13 -5.13 68.72
CA SER A 516 -3.81 -5.04 68.11
C SER A 516 -3.93 -4.41 66.73
N VAL A 517 -3.09 -3.43 66.44
CA VAL A 517 -3.04 -2.69 65.18
C VAL A 517 -1.68 -2.89 64.56
N VAL A 518 -1.65 -3.59 63.43
CA VAL A 518 -0.42 -3.97 62.75
C VAL A 518 -0.47 -3.47 61.32
N HIS A 519 0.53 -2.71 60.88
CA HIS A 519 0.64 -2.31 59.49
C HIS A 519 1.00 -3.52 58.62
N VAL A 520 0.65 -3.51 57.34
CA VAL A 520 0.88 -4.63 56.41
C VAL A 520 2.35 -5.07 56.30
N ASN A 521 3.30 -4.18 56.63
CA ASN A 521 4.73 -4.51 56.70
C ASN A 521 5.14 -5.25 57.99
N GLY A 522 4.20 -5.58 58.86
CA GLY A 522 4.43 -6.26 60.14
C GLY A 522 4.75 -5.34 61.32
N ALA A 523 4.81 -4.01 61.12
CA ALA A 523 5.04 -3.07 62.22
C ALA A 523 3.80 -2.96 63.12
N CYS A 524 3.97 -3.17 64.42
CA CYS A 524 2.91 -2.98 65.40
C CYS A 524 2.83 -1.51 65.81
N TYR A 525 1.67 -0.88 65.62
CA TYR A 525 1.44 0.53 65.93
C TYR A 525 0.77 0.75 67.28
N ALA A 526 -0.15 -0.13 67.65
CA ALA A 526 -0.84 -0.04 68.94
C ALA A 526 -1.34 -1.41 69.39
N THR A 527 -1.29 -1.65 70.69
CA THR A 527 -1.97 -2.77 71.35
C THR A 527 -2.53 -2.28 72.67
N GLY A 528 -3.69 -2.77 73.05
CA GLY A 528 -4.29 -2.39 74.33
C GLY A 528 -5.57 -3.13 74.60
N ARG A 529 -6.29 -2.68 75.63
CA ARG A 529 -7.59 -3.21 76.00
C ARG A 529 -8.53 -2.04 76.23
N PHE A 530 -9.73 -2.09 75.65
CA PHE A 530 -10.66 -0.97 75.70
C PHE A 530 -12.12 -1.43 75.79
N ALA A 531 -12.99 -0.54 76.27
CA ALA A 531 -14.44 -0.66 76.15
C ALA A 531 -14.99 0.73 75.80
N GLY A 532 -16.01 0.80 74.93
CA GLY A 532 -16.56 2.05 74.41
C GLY A 532 -15.89 2.46 73.11
N ARG A 533 -15.24 3.64 73.09
CA ARG A 533 -14.66 4.26 71.89
C ARG A 533 -13.19 4.58 72.12
N GLU A 534 -12.33 4.10 71.24
CA GLU A 534 -10.89 4.39 71.21
C GLU A 534 -10.49 4.94 69.83
N VAL A 535 -9.64 5.97 69.78
CA VAL A 535 -9.16 6.56 68.51
C VAL A 535 -7.65 6.50 68.46
N ILE A 536 -7.11 5.92 67.39
CA ILE A 536 -5.69 5.69 67.20
C ILE A 536 -5.23 6.44 65.96
N SER A 537 -4.34 7.42 66.13
CA SER A 537 -3.73 8.13 65.00
C SER A 537 -2.74 7.24 64.27
N LEU A 538 -2.89 7.12 62.96
CA LEU A 538 -2.09 6.26 62.09
C LEU A 538 -1.84 6.98 60.76
N PRO A 539 -0.64 6.91 60.17
CA PRO A 539 -0.43 7.39 58.80
C PRO A 539 -1.32 6.67 57.79
N ALA A 540 -1.58 7.30 56.64
CA ALA A 540 -2.21 6.64 55.50
C ALA A 540 -1.50 5.32 55.15
N GLY A 541 -2.27 4.24 54.99
CA GLY A 541 -1.69 2.90 54.82
C GLY A 541 -2.68 1.76 55.06
N VAL A 542 -2.18 0.54 54.92
CA VAL A 542 -2.96 -0.70 55.11
C VAL A 542 -2.61 -1.32 56.45
N TYR A 543 -3.61 -1.56 57.29
CA TYR A 543 -3.46 -2.09 58.63
C TYR A 543 -4.36 -3.31 58.85
N PHE A 544 -4.01 -4.09 59.86
CA PHE A 544 -4.80 -5.18 60.40
C PHE A 544 -5.12 -4.84 61.86
N VAL A 545 -6.41 -4.76 62.18
CA VAL A 545 -6.90 -4.60 63.55
C VAL A 545 -7.47 -5.95 63.98
N ASN A 546 -6.78 -6.66 64.89
CA ASN A 546 -7.14 -8.03 65.28
C ASN A 546 -7.39 -8.97 64.08
N GLY A 547 -6.62 -8.81 63.01
CA GLY A 547 -6.77 -9.59 61.77
C GLY A 547 -7.77 -9.01 60.76
N GLN A 548 -8.59 -8.02 61.12
CA GLN A 548 -9.45 -7.30 60.18
C GLN A 548 -8.65 -6.27 59.39
N LYS A 549 -8.59 -6.41 58.06
CA LYS A 549 -7.90 -5.47 57.17
C LYS A 549 -8.67 -4.14 57.09
N CYS A 550 -7.99 -3.03 57.31
CA CYS A 550 -8.53 -1.68 57.12
C CYS A 550 -7.53 -0.78 56.37
N ILE A 551 -8.05 0.26 55.70
CA ILE A 551 -7.24 1.20 54.91
C ILE A 551 -7.46 2.60 55.50
N VAL A 552 -6.40 3.16 56.10
CA VAL A 552 -6.37 4.54 56.61
C VAL A 552 -6.03 5.45 55.45
N ARG A 553 -6.82 6.51 55.26
CA ARG A 553 -6.65 7.48 54.17
C ARG A 553 -5.70 8.61 54.54
#